data_AF-A0A971VTY8-F1
#
_entry.id   AF-A0A971VTY8-F1
#
_cell.length_a   1.000
_cell.length_b   1.000
_cell.length_c   1.000
_cell.angle_alpha   90.00
_cell.angle_beta   90.00
_cell.angle_gamma   90.00
#
_symmetry.space_group_name_H-M   'P 1'
#
loop_
_entity.id
_entity.type
_entity.pdbx_description
1 polymer ?
#
loop_
_entity_poly.entity_id
_entity_poly.type
_entity_poly.pdbx_seq_one_letter_code
_entity_poly.pdbx_strand_id
1 'polypeptide(L)'
;MNIGFKLVSSLVKVLSDTEPEHYPGTYPVSLLQGEVFSLQAAYCLKEEVKGNLPFANIDITCDLKVTVRQVFNVPVRFPRFLDSDDHYLHSSSMLYPDLLRGIHSSGQIRLYPKQWDSLWLDIEAGPDSSPGLYPLSIVMRDEDGQMLAQDELEVELLPQELPPQKLIHTRWLHADSLAVHYQVPMFSIEHNRILRNYIALASKRGVNMILTPIHTPPLDTEVGKERMTAQLVDVFVTPLGYSFKFTKLRDFITMCRHEGIKYFEMAHLFTQWGGLHAPKIMGIKDGSYTQLFGWQTDAFDPEYVKFLSAYLPALTKELEYLDVLDHCYFHITDEPGIKDCDQYKRLVDLVKPLIGDAKIIDALSEAECLVGTKGVIPVPATNHLEAFLDLPLTERWTYYCVGQHRDVSNSFIAMPAHRTRILGVQLYLTQMTGFLHWGYNFYFSQYSTHPIDPYLNTDCSGFAPAGDAFLVYPGEGGQPEESLRLMLFLHAMQDLRALTYLEKQTSREEVVALIHEDLTAPITMKAYPRQEAWLLNLRHRVNQKIKALA
;
A
#
# COMPACT_ATOMS: atom_id res chain seq x y z
N MET A 1 5.44 6.18 -40.13
CA MET A 1 4.81 5.11 -39.33
C MET A 1 3.44 5.60 -38.89
N ASN A 2 2.38 4.81 -39.05
CA ASN A 2 1.05 5.14 -38.52
C ASN A 2 0.94 4.73 -37.04
N ILE A 3 0.90 5.73 -36.15
CA ILE A 3 0.82 5.56 -34.70
C ILE A 3 -0.58 5.96 -34.22
N GLY A 4 -1.29 5.05 -33.57
CA GLY A 4 -2.39 5.43 -32.69
C GLY A 4 -1.80 5.99 -31.40
N PHE A 5 -2.17 7.21 -31.02
CA PHE A 5 -1.63 7.91 -29.86
C PHE A 5 -2.75 8.65 -29.13
N LYS A 6 -2.86 8.47 -27.82
CA LYS A 6 -3.90 9.09 -26.99
C LYS A 6 -3.40 9.36 -25.59
N LEU A 7 -3.71 10.53 -25.05
CA LEU A 7 -3.69 10.76 -23.61
C LEU A 7 -4.93 10.15 -22.98
N VAL A 8 -4.74 9.37 -21.92
CA VAL A 8 -5.79 8.60 -21.27
C VAL A 8 -5.70 8.75 -19.76
N SER A 9 -6.83 8.55 -19.09
CA SER A 9 -6.90 8.65 -17.63
C SER A 9 -5.96 7.64 -16.94
N SER A 10 -5.46 7.99 -15.75
CA SER A 10 -4.79 7.04 -14.86
C SER A 10 -5.69 5.87 -14.42
N LEU A 11 -7.01 6.00 -14.61
CA LEU A 11 -7.99 4.95 -14.33
C LEU A 11 -8.15 3.92 -15.46
N VAL A 12 -7.54 4.14 -16.62
CA VAL A 12 -7.52 3.18 -17.71
C VAL A 12 -6.34 2.23 -17.50
N LYS A 13 -6.57 0.92 -17.47
CA LYS A 13 -5.49 -0.07 -17.58
C LYS A 13 -5.33 -0.42 -19.05
N VAL A 14 -4.30 0.13 -19.71
CA VAL A 14 -4.07 -0.01 -21.15
C VAL A 14 -3.65 -1.44 -21.47
N LEU A 15 -4.61 -2.25 -21.90
CA LEU A 15 -4.39 -3.63 -22.36
C LEU A 15 -3.85 -3.63 -23.79
N SER A 16 -2.98 -4.59 -24.11
CA SER A 16 -2.26 -4.60 -25.40
C SER A 16 -3.15 -4.84 -26.61
N ASP A 17 -4.32 -5.45 -26.43
CA ASP A 17 -5.26 -5.82 -27.50
C ASP A 17 -6.46 -4.87 -27.62
N THR A 18 -6.59 -3.89 -26.72
CA THR A 18 -7.77 -3.04 -26.61
C THR A 18 -7.39 -1.58 -26.80
N GLU A 19 -8.00 -0.92 -27.79
CA GLU A 19 -7.79 0.51 -27.99
C GLU A 19 -8.43 1.32 -26.86
N PRO A 20 -7.65 2.13 -26.13
CA PRO A 20 -8.20 2.90 -25.02
C PRO A 20 -9.00 4.10 -25.53
N GLU A 21 -9.93 4.56 -24.71
CA GLU A 21 -10.63 5.82 -24.90
C GLU A 21 -9.71 7.00 -24.53
N HIS A 22 -9.85 8.10 -25.27
CA HIS A 22 -9.11 9.33 -24.98
C HIS A 22 -9.59 9.95 -23.67
N TYR A 23 -8.73 10.71 -22.99
CA TYR A 23 -9.06 11.45 -21.78
C TYR A 23 -10.34 12.28 -22.00
N PRO A 24 -11.35 12.19 -21.11
CA PRO A 24 -12.62 12.87 -21.31
C PRO A 24 -12.47 14.39 -21.17
N GLY A 25 -12.72 15.14 -22.24
CA GLY A 25 -12.66 16.61 -22.22
C GLY A 25 -13.74 17.28 -21.36
N THR A 26 -14.76 16.54 -20.91
CA THR A 26 -15.79 17.05 -20.00
C THR A 26 -15.29 17.33 -18.59
N TYR A 27 -14.14 16.77 -18.20
CA TYR A 27 -13.56 16.93 -16.87
C TYR A 27 -12.14 17.50 -16.99
N PRO A 28 -11.98 18.83 -17.13
CA PRO A 28 -10.67 19.47 -17.22
C PRO A 28 -9.72 19.04 -16.09
N VAL A 29 -8.47 18.82 -16.46
CA VAL A 29 -7.42 18.37 -15.54
C VAL A 29 -7.07 19.48 -14.56
N SER A 30 -7.10 19.16 -13.27
CA SER A 30 -6.68 20.08 -12.21
C SER A 30 -6.06 19.33 -11.04
N LEU A 31 -5.10 19.99 -10.38
CA LEU A 31 -4.43 19.49 -9.18
C LEU A 31 -4.21 20.60 -8.16
N LEU A 32 -4.11 20.23 -6.89
CA LEU A 32 -3.70 21.13 -5.82
C LEU A 32 -2.17 21.14 -5.66
N GLN A 33 -1.64 22.18 -5.01
CA GLN A 33 -0.24 22.18 -4.57
C GLN A 33 0.03 20.98 -3.65
N GLY A 34 1.16 20.29 -3.86
CA GLY A 34 1.51 19.08 -3.09
C GLY A 34 0.74 17.81 -3.47
N GLU A 35 -0.07 17.85 -4.53
CA GLU A 35 -0.73 16.70 -5.12
C GLU A 35 0.11 16.09 -6.27
N VAL A 36 0.02 14.77 -6.45
CA VAL A 36 0.50 14.09 -7.67
C VAL A 36 -0.71 13.80 -8.56
N PHE A 37 -0.80 14.48 -9.70
CA PHE A 37 -1.76 14.10 -10.74
C PHE A 37 -1.11 13.09 -11.69
N SER A 38 -1.86 12.09 -12.14
CA SER A 38 -1.32 11.13 -13.12
C SER A 38 -2.26 10.88 -14.28
N LEU A 39 -1.67 10.68 -15.46
CA LEU A 39 -2.32 10.22 -16.68
C LEU A 39 -1.39 9.26 -17.44
N GLN A 40 -1.84 8.74 -18.57
CA GLN A 40 -1.03 7.89 -19.43
C GLN A 40 -1.00 8.40 -20.87
N ALA A 41 0.13 8.24 -21.53
CA ALA A 41 0.25 8.37 -22.99
C ALA A 41 0.24 6.96 -23.58
N ALA A 42 -0.91 6.56 -24.12
CA ALA A 42 -1.10 5.26 -24.77
C ALA A 42 -0.71 5.36 -26.25
N TYR A 43 0.02 4.35 -26.74
CA TYR A 43 0.50 4.33 -28.11
C TYR A 43 0.43 2.94 -28.73
N CYS A 44 0.23 2.87 -30.04
CA CYS A 44 0.21 1.63 -30.81
C CYS A 44 0.71 1.87 -32.23
N LEU A 45 1.71 1.09 -32.66
CA LEU A 45 2.08 1.03 -34.06
C LEU A 45 1.03 0.22 -34.83
N LYS A 46 0.21 0.89 -35.65
CA LYS A 46 -0.93 0.25 -36.34
C LYS A 46 -0.51 -0.62 -37.53
N GLU A 47 0.73 -0.48 -37.98
CA GLU A 47 1.27 -1.14 -39.17
C GLU A 47 2.05 -2.40 -38.80
N GLU A 48 2.15 -3.35 -39.74
CA GLU A 48 3.11 -4.45 -39.61
C GLU A 48 4.52 -3.98 -39.95
N VAL A 49 5.50 -4.46 -39.19
CA VAL A 49 6.91 -4.16 -39.43
C VAL A 49 7.63 -5.42 -39.91
N LYS A 50 8.46 -5.27 -40.95
CA LYS A 50 9.41 -6.29 -41.39
C LYS A 50 10.80 -5.94 -40.86
N GLY A 51 11.48 -6.90 -40.24
CA GLY A 51 12.84 -6.70 -39.70
C GLY A 51 12.81 -6.25 -38.23
N ASN A 52 13.71 -5.33 -37.87
CA ASN A 52 13.85 -4.85 -36.49
C ASN A 52 12.66 -3.98 -36.07
N LEU A 53 12.25 -4.11 -34.81
CA LEU A 53 11.23 -3.24 -34.23
C LEU A 53 11.78 -1.80 -34.11
N PRO A 54 11.02 -0.78 -34.57
CA PRO A 54 11.48 0.59 -34.55
C PRO A 54 11.49 1.15 -33.12
N PHE A 55 12.36 2.13 -32.92
CA PHE A 55 12.36 2.96 -31.72
C PHE A 55 11.59 4.25 -31.97
N ALA A 56 11.07 4.82 -30.89
CA ALA A 56 10.57 6.18 -30.85
C ALA A 56 11.13 6.91 -29.64
N ASN A 57 11.29 8.23 -29.77
CA ASN A 57 11.63 9.14 -28.69
C ASN A 57 10.37 9.87 -28.22
N ILE A 58 10.33 10.20 -26.94
CA ILE A 58 9.21 10.90 -26.32
C ILE A 58 9.70 12.24 -25.77
N ASP A 59 9.20 13.31 -26.38
CA ASP A 59 9.41 14.67 -25.88
C ASP A 59 8.19 15.09 -25.07
N ILE A 60 8.42 15.64 -23.88
CA ILE A 60 7.36 16.18 -23.03
C ILE A 60 7.67 17.64 -22.74
N THR A 61 6.68 18.49 -23.00
CA THR A 61 6.75 19.92 -22.68
C THR A 61 5.66 20.24 -21.66
N CYS A 62 6.10 20.66 -20.46
CA CYS A 62 5.26 21.21 -19.40
C CYS A 62 6.16 21.98 -18.43
N ASP A 63 5.71 23.14 -17.93
CA ASP A 63 6.47 23.89 -16.92
C ASP A 63 6.32 23.30 -15.51
N LEU A 64 5.38 22.38 -15.32
CA LEU A 64 5.34 21.51 -14.14
C LEU A 64 6.25 20.30 -14.33
N LYS A 65 6.74 19.75 -13.22
CA LYS A 65 7.61 18.57 -13.27
C LYS A 65 6.78 17.37 -13.74
N VAL A 66 7.24 16.70 -14.79
CA VAL A 66 6.66 15.45 -15.30
C VAL A 66 7.64 14.29 -15.12
N THR A 67 7.24 13.28 -14.37
CA THR A 67 8.00 12.03 -14.24
C THR A 67 7.40 10.96 -15.14
N VAL A 68 8.22 10.40 -16.04
CA VAL A 68 7.79 9.42 -17.05
C VAL A 68 8.30 8.03 -16.71
N ARG A 69 7.40 7.05 -16.71
CA ARG A 69 7.72 5.62 -16.55
C ARG A 69 6.98 4.83 -17.62
N GLN A 70 7.62 3.81 -18.19
CA GLN A 70 6.93 2.88 -19.06
C GLN A 70 6.11 1.90 -18.23
N VAL A 71 4.89 1.60 -18.69
CA VAL A 71 4.02 0.59 -18.10
C VAL A 71 4.36 -0.77 -18.73
N PHE A 72 4.91 -1.68 -17.92
CA PHE A 72 5.21 -3.04 -18.33
C PHE A 72 4.06 -3.97 -17.96
N ASN A 73 3.74 -4.86 -18.89
CA ASN A 73 2.81 -5.93 -18.63
C ASN A 73 3.49 -7.07 -17.84
N VAL A 74 2.81 -7.59 -16.82
CA VAL A 74 3.28 -8.66 -15.94
C VAL A 74 2.41 -9.91 -16.07
N PRO A 75 2.97 -11.12 -15.89
CA PRO A 75 2.19 -12.35 -15.94
C PRO A 75 1.21 -12.43 -14.76
N VAL A 76 -0.06 -12.65 -15.07
CA VAL A 76 -1.13 -12.91 -14.12
C VAL A 76 -1.71 -14.27 -14.43
N ARG A 77 -1.41 -15.26 -13.58
CA ARG A 77 -1.93 -16.62 -13.71
C ARG A 77 -3.23 -16.81 -12.93
N PHE A 78 -3.34 -16.18 -11.77
CA PHE A 78 -4.53 -16.22 -10.91
C PHE A 78 -5.17 -14.82 -10.81
N PRO A 79 -6.05 -14.43 -11.76
CA PRO A 79 -6.64 -13.09 -11.78
C PRO A 79 -7.72 -12.87 -10.71
N ARG A 80 -8.48 -13.90 -10.37
CA ARG A 80 -9.63 -13.84 -9.45
C ARG A 80 -10.08 -15.23 -9.00
N PHE A 81 -10.81 -15.29 -7.88
CA PHE A 81 -11.55 -16.48 -7.48
C PHE A 81 -12.73 -16.74 -8.41
N LEU A 82 -13.24 -17.98 -8.38
CA LEU A 82 -14.37 -18.41 -9.20
C LEU A 82 -15.67 -17.70 -8.81
N ASP A 83 -15.87 -17.46 -7.52
CA ASP A 83 -17.07 -16.85 -6.93
C ASP A 83 -16.99 -15.31 -6.78
N SER A 84 -15.94 -14.68 -7.35
CA SER A 84 -15.87 -13.22 -7.52
C SER A 84 -17.06 -12.67 -8.34
N ASP A 85 -17.36 -11.39 -8.14
CA ASP A 85 -18.29 -10.64 -9.01
C ASP A 85 -17.72 -10.42 -10.42
N ASP A 86 -18.52 -9.94 -11.38
CA ASP A 86 -18.07 -9.72 -12.77
C ASP A 86 -17.26 -8.42 -12.97
N HIS A 87 -16.93 -7.69 -11.90
CA HIS A 87 -16.27 -6.40 -11.96
C HIS A 87 -14.73 -6.54 -11.95
N TYR A 88 -14.23 -7.21 -13.00
CA TYR A 88 -12.83 -7.46 -13.31
C TYR A 88 -12.56 -7.05 -14.76
N LEU A 89 -11.30 -6.75 -15.11
CA LEU A 89 -10.92 -6.48 -16.50
C LEU A 89 -11.12 -7.73 -17.37
N HIS A 90 -10.54 -8.85 -16.94
CA HIS A 90 -10.72 -10.16 -17.54
C HIS A 90 -10.67 -11.25 -16.46
N SER A 91 -11.18 -12.43 -16.80
CA SER A 91 -11.12 -13.63 -15.95
C SER A 91 -10.01 -14.60 -16.36
N SER A 92 -9.25 -14.29 -17.42
CA SER A 92 -8.23 -15.17 -18.01
C SER A 92 -6.82 -14.88 -17.47
N SER A 93 -6.02 -15.95 -17.44
CA SER A 93 -4.57 -15.86 -17.26
C SER A 93 -3.94 -15.23 -18.50
N MET A 94 -3.25 -14.10 -18.33
CA MET A 94 -2.58 -13.35 -19.41
C MET A 94 -1.60 -12.32 -18.84
N LEU A 95 -1.04 -11.48 -19.70
CA LEU A 95 -0.25 -10.33 -19.30
C LEU A 95 -1.18 -9.13 -19.00
N TYR A 96 -0.96 -8.43 -17.89
CA TYR A 96 -1.71 -7.23 -17.50
C TYR A 96 -0.74 -6.07 -17.21
N PRO A 97 -1.12 -4.82 -17.52
CA PRO A 97 -0.30 -3.66 -17.20
C PRO A 97 -0.26 -3.45 -15.68
N ASP A 98 0.94 -3.37 -15.10
CA ASP A 98 1.08 -3.04 -13.68
C ASP A 98 2.43 -2.40 -13.31
N LEU A 99 3.54 -2.96 -13.77
CA LEU A 99 4.88 -2.51 -13.38
C LEU A 99 5.22 -1.15 -14.02
N LEU A 100 5.65 -0.18 -13.20
CA LEU A 100 6.15 1.11 -13.65
C LEU A 100 7.67 1.16 -13.57
N ARG A 101 8.32 1.27 -14.72
CA ARG A 101 9.79 1.32 -14.83
C ARG A 101 10.23 2.61 -15.49
N GLY A 102 11.30 3.22 -14.97
CA GLY A 102 11.89 4.40 -15.60
C GLY A 102 12.27 4.13 -17.05
N ILE A 103 11.98 5.07 -17.94
CA ILE A 103 12.47 4.99 -19.31
C ILE A 103 13.99 5.06 -19.31
N HIS A 104 14.64 4.36 -20.25
CA HIS A 104 16.09 4.42 -20.38
C HIS A 104 16.55 5.87 -20.60
N SER A 105 17.77 6.21 -20.16
CA SER A 105 18.30 7.59 -20.23
C SER A 105 18.38 8.16 -21.65
N SER A 106 18.32 7.30 -22.68
CA SER A 106 18.22 7.73 -24.07
C SER A 106 16.83 8.26 -24.47
N GLY A 107 15.80 8.10 -23.62
CA GLY A 107 14.42 8.49 -23.91
C GLY A 107 13.72 7.59 -24.94
N GLN A 108 14.36 6.51 -25.36
CA GLN A 108 13.88 5.62 -26.41
C GLN A 108 12.93 4.56 -25.86
N ILE A 109 11.82 4.36 -26.58
CA ILE A 109 10.86 3.28 -26.37
C ILE A 109 10.77 2.41 -27.62
N ARG A 110 10.41 1.14 -27.44
CA ARG A 110 10.16 0.22 -28.56
C ARG A 110 8.71 0.31 -28.99
N LEU A 111 8.47 0.32 -30.29
CA LEU A 111 7.12 0.24 -30.87
C LEU A 111 6.80 -1.20 -31.30
N TYR A 112 5.83 -1.82 -30.65
CA TYR A 112 5.35 -3.16 -31.00
C TYR A 112 4.17 -3.05 -32.00
N PRO A 113 4.22 -3.74 -33.15
CA PRO A 113 3.13 -3.78 -34.12
C PRO A 113 1.83 -4.31 -33.51
N LYS A 114 0.73 -3.60 -33.72
CA LYS A 114 -0.63 -3.98 -33.34
C LYS A 114 -0.80 -4.25 -31.83
N GLN A 115 0.06 -3.67 -31.00
CA GLN A 115 -0.04 -3.74 -29.55
C GLN A 115 -0.14 -2.32 -28.97
N TRP A 116 -1.05 -2.13 -28.03
CA TRP A 116 -1.12 -0.93 -27.23
C TRP A 116 -0.15 -1.04 -26.04
N ASP A 117 0.71 -0.05 -25.92
CA ASP A 117 1.57 0.17 -24.76
C ASP A 117 1.28 1.55 -24.19
N SER A 118 1.83 1.84 -23.02
CA SER A 118 1.66 3.16 -22.41
C SER A 118 2.84 3.62 -21.58
N LEU A 119 2.95 4.95 -21.48
CA LEU A 119 3.78 5.63 -20.53
C LEU A 119 2.88 6.18 -19.44
N TRP A 120 3.27 6.02 -18.19
CA TRP A 120 2.66 6.66 -17.05
C TRP A 120 3.37 7.97 -16.75
N LEU A 121 2.60 9.05 -16.61
CA LEU A 121 3.08 10.39 -16.35
C LEU A 121 2.58 10.84 -14.98
N ASP A 122 3.48 11.14 -14.06
CA ASP A 122 3.17 11.87 -12.84
C ASP A 122 3.49 13.36 -13.05
N ILE A 123 2.52 14.22 -12.81
CA ILE A 123 2.64 15.67 -12.84
C ILE A 123 2.61 16.18 -11.41
N GLU A 124 3.67 16.91 -11.03
CA GLU A 124 3.87 17.42 -9.68
C GLU A 124 4.20 18.91 -9.75
N ALA A 125 3.52 19.71 -8.93
CA ALA A 125 3.90 21.10 -8.72
C ALA A 125 5.12 21.18 -7.78
N GLY A 126 6.12 21.96 -8.18
CA GLY A 126 7.25 22.29 -7.31
C GLY A 126 6.82 23.27 -6.22
N PRO A 127 7.58 23.42 -5.12
CA PRO A 127 7.25 24.35 -4.03
C PRO A 127 7.01 25.80 -4.50
N ASP A 128 7.68 26.20 -5.58
CA ASP A 128 7.62 27.56 -6.14
C ASP A 128 6.72 27.68 -7.38
N SER A 129 6.00 26.61 -7.76
CA SER A 129 5.05 26.64 -8.89
C SER A 129 3.90 27.60 -8.58
N SER A 130 3.60 28.51 -9.52
CA SER A 130 2.52 29.48 -9.34
C SER A 130 1.18 28.90 -9.82
N PRO A 131 0.05 29.21 -9.16
CA PRO A 131 -1.26 28.78 -9.64
C PRO A 131 -1.54 29.27 -11.06
N GLY A 132 -2.16 28.44 -11.89
CA GLY A 132 -2.43 28.77 -13.28
C GLY A 132 -2.60 27.58 -14.20
N LEU A 133 -2.74 27.87 -15.49
CA LEU A 133 -2.88 26.88 -16.55
C LEU A 133 -1.51 26.54 -17.13
N TYR A 134 -1.24 25.25 -17.22
CA TYR A 134 0.01 24.69 -17.71
C TYR A 134 -0.28 23.79 -18.92
N PRO A 135 0.15 24.16 -20.13
CA PRO A 135 0.03 23.28 -21.28
C PRO A 135 0.93 22.05 -21.07
N LEU A 136 0.38 20.88 -21.36
CA LEU A 136 1.09 19.62 -21.45
C LEU A 136 1.04 19.15 -22.90
N SER A 137 2.20 19.06 -23.53
CA SER A 137 2.34 18.53 -24.88
C SER A 137 3.26 17.33 -24.87
N ILE A 138 2.80 16.21 -25.45
CA ILE A 138 3.60 14.99 -25.57
C ILE A 138 3.72 14.65 -27.03
N VAL A 139 4.96 14.57 -27.50
CA VAL A 139 5.31 14.33 -28.90
C VAL A 139 6.11 13.05 -29.00
N MET A 140 5.65 12.15 -29.86
CA MET A 140 6.39 10.96 -30.25
C MET A 140 7.13 11.22 -31.55
N ARG A 141 8.44 10.95 -31.58
CA ARG A 141 9.30 11.11 -32.75
C ARG A 141 9.98 9.79 -33.11
N ASP A 142 10.34 9.60 -34.37
CA ASP A 142 11.23 8.51 -34.77
C ASP A 142 12.71 8.84 -34.46
N GLU A 143 13.60 7.94 -34.87
CA GLU A 143 15.05 8.07 -34.69
C GLU A 143 15.65 9.23 -35.50
N ASP A 144 15.00 9.64 -36.59
CA ASP A 144 15.41 10.78 -37.43
C ASP A 144 14.84 12.12 -36.92
N GLY A 145 14.05 12.09 -35.84
CA GLY A 145 13.41 13.26 -35.22
C GLY A 145 12.10 13.70 -35.90
N GLN A 146 11.60 12.96 -36.87
CA GLN A 146 10.31 13.23 -37.49
C GLN A 146 9.18 12.91 -36.49
N MET A 147 8.24 13.84 -36.36
CA MET A 147 7.07 13.66 -35.51
C MET A 147 6.17 12.55 -36.07
N LEU A 148 5.89 11.56 -35.24
CA LEU A 148 5.01 10.43 -35.54
C LEU A 148 3.59 10.67 -35.03
N ALA A 149 3.47 11.23 -33.83
CA ALA A 149 2.20 11.57 -33.20
C ALA A 149 2.40 12.64 -32.13
N GLN A 150 1.32 13.32 -31.78
CA GLN A 150 1.29 14.34 -30.73
C GLN A 150 -0.11 14.35 -30.12
N ASP A 151 -0.16 14.65 -28.82
CA ASP A 151 -1.41 14.90 -28.11
C ASP A 151 -1.17 15.89 -26.97
N GLU A 152 -2.20 16.65 -26.59
CA GLU A 152 -2.09 17.80 -25.71
C GLU A 152 -3.26 17.90 -24.73
N LEU A 153 -2.96 18.34 -23.51
CA LEU A 153 -3.95 18.68 -22.49
C LEU A 153 -3.52 19.94 -21.75
N GLU A 154 -4.47 20.60 -21.09
CA GLU A 154 -4.19 21.72 -20.19
C GLU A 154 -4.37 21.26 -18.74
N VAL A 155 -3.39 21.57 -17.89
CA VAL A 155 -3.35 21.21 -16.48
C VAL A 155 -3.51 22.47 -15.64
N GLU A 156 -4.59 22.56 -14.84
CA GLU A 156 -4.80 23.68 -13.93
C GLU A 156 -4.21 23.40 -12.54
N LEU A 157 -3.18 24.16 -12.14
CA LEU A 157 -2.70 24.20 -10.76
C LEU A 157 -3.55 25.19 -9.94
N LEU A 158 -4.30 24.67 -8.97
CA LEU A 158 -5.12 25.47 -8.09
C LEU A 158 -4.27 26.19 -7.02
N PRO A 159 -4.72 27.36 -6.51
CA PRO A 159 -4.00 28.09 -5.47
C PRO A 159 -4.01 27.41 -4.10
N GLN A 160 -4.91 26.47 -3.88
CA GLN A 160 -4.98 25.71 -2.63
C GLN A 160 -3.96 24.56 -2.58
N GLU A 161 -3.47 24.29 -1.38
CA GLU A 161 -2.61 23.14 -1.08
C GLU A 161 -3.42 21.97 -0.56
N LEU A 162 -3.08 20.76 -1.02
CA LEU A 162 -3.68 19.54 -0.50
C LEU A 162 -3.20 19.32 0.96
N PRO A 163 -4.08 19.37 1.98
CA PRO A 163 -3.64 19.30 3.37
C PRO A 163 -2.94 17.97 3.69
N PRO A 164 -2.07 17.90 4.71
CA PRO A 164 -1.37 16.66 5.04
C PRO A 164 -2.34 15.52 5.37
N GLN A 165 -1.91 14.29 5.07
CA GLN A 165 -2.69 13.09 5.36
C GLN A 165 -2.91 12.95 6.88
N LYS A 166 -4.18 12.77 7.27
CA LYS A 166 -4.59 12.46 8.64
C LYS A 166 -4.84 10.98 8.87
N LEU A 167 -5.36 10.27 7.86
CA LEU A 167 -5.57 8.83 7.90
C LEU A 167 -4.23 8.14 8.19
N ILE A 168 -4.20 7.28 9.20
CA ILE A 168 -3.04 6.44 9.48
C ILE A 168 -3.09 5.27 8.49
N HIS A 169 -2.04 5.12 7.69
CA HIS A 169 -2.01 4.15 6.60
C HIS A 169 -0.75 3.31 6.73
N THR A 170 -0.96 2.00 6.90
CA THR A 170 0.10 1.00 6.86
C THR A 170 -0.11 0.02 5.72
N ARG A 171 1.02 -0.38 5.13
CA ARG A 171 1.14 -1.62 4.36
C ARG A 171 2.38 -2.34 4.84
N TRP A 172 2.24 -3.57 5.30
CA TRP A 172 3.33 -4.23 6.00
C TRP A 172 4.54 -4.44 5.08
N LEU A 173 5.66 -3.88 5.52
CA LEU A 173 6.97 -4.05 4.92
C LEU A 173 7.59 -5.35 5.42
N HIS A 174 7.91 -6.25 4.50
CA HIS A 174 8.56 -7.53 4.77
C HIS A 174 10.07 -7.38 4.59
N ALA A 175 10.78 -7.14 5.69
CA ALA A 175 12.22 -6.92 5.68
C ALA A 175 12.99 -8.16 5.18
N ASP A 176 12.51 -9.35 5.52
CA ASP A 176 13.10 -10.62 5.06
C ASP A 176 12.92 -10.87 3.56
N SER A 177 11.82 -10.43 2.96
CA SER A 177 11.64 -10.50 1.50
C SER A 177 12.76 -9.73 0.77
N LEU A 178 13.21 -8.59 1.30
CA LEU A 178 14.30 -7.81 0.71
C LEU A 178 15.66 -8.50 0.93
N ALA A 179 15.93 -8.96 2.16
CA ALA A 179 17.16 -9.70 2.46
C ALA A 179 17.33 -10.94 1.59
N VAL A 180 16.25 -11.73 1.41
CA VAL A 180 16.26 -12.94 0.59
C VAL A 180 16.39 -12.62 -0.89
N HIS A 181 15.61 -11.67 -1.41
CA HIS A 181 15.64 -11.33 -2.84
C HIS A 181 17.01 -10.79 -3.27
N TYR A 182 17.55 -9.81 -2.53
CA TYR A 182 18.84 -9.19 -2.84
C TYR A 182 20.04 -9.99 -2.32
N GLN A 183 19.80 -11.11 -1.63
CA GLN A 183 20.83 -12.00 -1.09
C GLN A 183 21.84 -11.29 -0.18
N VAL A 184 21.33 -10.43 0.71
CA VAL A 184 22.14 -9.66 1.66
C VAL A 184 21.83 -10.07 3.10
N PRO A 185 22.80 -10.01 4.03
CA PRO A 185 22.53 -10.35 5.43
C PRO A 185 21.50 -9.41 6.05
N MET A 186 20.54 -9.97 6.80
CA MET A 186 19.51 -9.21 7.50
C MET A 186 20.12 -8.10 8.38
N PHE A 187 19.59 -6.89 8.21
CA PHE A 187 20.02 -5.65 8.89
C PHE A 187 21.52 -5.33 8.81
N SER A 188 22.22 -5.84 7.78
CA SER A 188 23.52 -5.32 7.38
C SER A 188 23.41 -3.87 6.90
N ILE A 189 24.56 -3.19 6.73
CA ILE A 189 24.61 -1.84 6.15
C ILE A 189 23.87 -1.80 4.81
N GLU A 190 24.12 -2.78 3.95
CA GLU A 190 23.48 -2.86 2.65
C GLU A 190 21.98 -3.14 2.76
N HIS A 191 21.57 -4.07 3.62
CA HIS A 191 20.14 -4.31 3.82
C HIS A 191 19.39 -3.07 4.34
N ASN A 192 19.98 -2.31 5.28
CA ASN A 192 19.40 -1.06 5.76
C ASN A 192 19.33 0.02 4.68
N ARG A 193 20.30 0.09 3.76
CA ARG A 193 20.23 0.97 2.58
C ARG A 193 19.02 0.61 1.70
N ILE A 194 18.80 -0.68 1.45
CA ILE A 194 17.66 -1.16 0.66
C ILE A 194 16.35 -0.86 1.38
N LEU A 195 16.23 -1.21 2.67
CA LEU A 195 15.07 -0.89 3.51
C LEU A 195 14.72 0.60 3.43
N ARG A 196 15.72 1.47 3.53
CA ARG A 196 15.54 2.92 3.43
C ARG A 196 14.88 3.33 2.11
N ASN A 197 15.33 2.79 0.97
CA ASN A 197 14.74 3.11 -0.34
C ASN A 197 13.26 2.71 -0.40
N TYR A 198 12.92 1.54 0.14
CA TYR A 198 11.54 1.04 0.20
C TYR A 198 10.65 1.85 1.12
N ILE A 199 11.17 2.26 2.29
CA ILE A 199 10.46 3.11 3.26
C ILE A 199 10.27 4.52 2.68
N ALA A 200 11.29 5.07 2.01
CA ALA A 200 11.20 6.37 1.35
C ALA A 200 10.11 6.39 0.28
N LEU A 201 10.04 5.34 -0.55
CA LEU A 201 8.95 5.22 -1.52
C LEU A 201 7.58 5.06 -0.85
N ALA A 202 7.48 4.21 0.18
CA ALA A 202 6.23 4.00 0.91
C ALA A 202 5.71 5.33 1.48
N SER A 203 6.58 6.10 2.13
CA SER A 203 6.28 7.43 2.67
C SER A 203 5.86 8.42 1.60
N LYS A 204 6.63 8.51 0.49
CA LYS A 204 6.28 9.34 -0.68
C LYS A 204 4.89 9.01 -1.22
N ARG A 205 4.45 7.75 -1.13
CA ARG A 205 3.15 7.27 -1.63
C ARG A 205 2.09 7.11 -0.54
N GLY A 206 2.26 7.81 0.59
CA GLY A 206 1.21 8.01 1.59
C GLY A 206 1.12 6.94 2.68
N VAL A 207 2.08 6.00 2.77
CA VAL A 207 2.24 5.15 3.96
C VAL A 207 2.89 5.98 5.05
N ASN A 208 2.26 6.08 6.22
CA ASN A 208 2.80 6.88 7.34
C ASN A 208 2.98 6.06 8.63
N MET A 209 2.74 4.75 8.55
CA MET A 209 2.92 3.77 9.60
C MET A 209 3.69 2.57 9.06
N ILE A 210 4.63 2.01 9.85
CA ILE A 210 5.45 0.86 9.43
C ILE A 210 5.47 -0.25 10.48
N LEU A 211 5.26 -1.49 10.02
CA LEU A 211 5.53 -2.72 10.79
C LEU A 211 6.99 -2.76 11.22
N THR A 212 7.19 -2.72 12.53
CA THR A 212 8.49 -2.67 13.18
C THR A 212 8.81 -4.06 13.72
N PRO A 213 9.77 -4.78 13.13
CA PRO A 213 10.14 -6.14 13.52
C PRO A 213 11.00 -6.13 14.79
N ILE A 214 10.40 -5.75 15.93
CA ILE A 214 11.01 -5.81 17.26
C ILE A 214 11.50 -7.23 17.58
N HIS A 215 10.84 -8.24 17.01
CA HIS A 215 11.23 -9.63 16.84
C HIS A 215 10.66 -10.14 15.50
N THR A 216 11.00 -11.38 15.13
CA THR A 216 10.59 -11.96 13.83
C THR A 216 9.07 -12.03 13.76
N PRO A 217 8.40 -11.29 12.84
CA PRO A 217 6.95 -11.31 12.74
C PRO A 217 6.44 -12.72 12.40
N PRO A 218 5.47 -13.28 13.14
CA PRO A 218 4.94 -14.61 12.91
C PRO A 218 3.80 -14.60 11.86
N LEU A 219 4.04 -13.96 10.71
CA LEU A 219 3.03 -13.66 9.69
C LEU A 219 3.21 -14.51 8.44
N ASP A 220 2.10 -15.03 7.91
CA ASP A 220 1.99 -16.03 6.86
C ASP A 220 3.12 -17.06 6.91
N THR A 221 3.21 -17.79 8.04
CA THR A 221 4.26 -18.78 8.29
C THR A 221 3.66 -20.15 8.55
N GLU A 222 4.22 -21.18 7.90
CA GLU A 222 3.80 -22.58 8.11
C GLU A 222 3.90 -22.95 9.59
N VAL A 223 2.87 -23.63 10.10
CA VAL A 223 2.82 -24.06 11.50
C VAL A 223 4.06 -24.90 11.84
N GLY A 224 4.78 -24.49 12.88
CA GLY A 224 6.01 -25.15 13.30
C GLY A 224 7.26 -24.80 12.49
N LYS A 225 7.17 -23.84 11.55
CA LYS A 225 8.29 -23.32 10.75
C LYS A 225 8.54 -21.86 11.06
N GLU A 226 9.65 -21.35 10.54
CA GLU A 226 10.06 -19.98 10.81
C GLU A 226 10.60 -19.34 9.55
N ARG A 227 10.34 -18.04 9.42
CA ARG A 227 10.95 -17.18 8.42
C ARG A 227 12.38 -16.80 8.83
N MET A 228 13.08 -16.16 7.91
CA MET A 228 14.39 -15.57 8.21
C MET A 228 14.25 -14.61 9.40
N THR A 229 15.15 -14.73 10.38
CA THR A 229 15.10 -13.92 11.60
C THR A 229 15.18 -12.43 11.26
N ALA A 230 14.11 -11.69 11.52
CA ALA A 230 14.05 -10.24 11.42
C ALA A 230 13.74 -9.68 12.81
N GLN A 231 14.79 -9.41 13.60
CA GLN A 231 14.67 -8.95 14.98
C GLN A 231 15.56 -7.73 15.27
N LEU A 232 14.94 -6.61 15.64
CA LEU A 232 15.60 -5.34 15.94
C LEU A 232 16.03 -5.21 17.40
N VAL A 233 15.53 -6.04 18.31
CA VAL A 233 15.96 -6.02 19.72
C VAL A 233 16.91 -7.18 19.99
N ASP A 234 18.12 -6.90 20.44
CA ASP A 234 19.04 -7.95 20.89
C ASP A 234 18.67 -8.36 22.33
N VAL A 235 18.47 -9.66 22.54
CA VAL A 235 18.05 -10.25 23.83
C VAL A 235 19.21 -11.01 24.46
N PHE A 236 19.44 -10.80 25.75
CA PHE A 236 20.47 -11.50 26.53
C PHE A 236 19.83 -12.15 27.76
N VAL A 237 20.10 -13.44 27.95
CA VAL A 237 19.72 -14.17 29.17
C VAL A 237 20.85 -14.01 30.19
N THR A 238 20.49 -13.55 31.39
CA THR A 238 21.42 -13.28 32.49
C THR A 238 20.98 -14.04 33.76
N PRO A 239 21.86 -14.19 34.78
CA PRO A 239 21.46 -14.79 36.06
C PRO A 239 20.33 -14.06 36.78
N LEU A 240 20.10 -12.78 36.46
CA LEU A 240 19.07 -11.93 37.07
C LEU A 240 17.78 -11.84 36.23
N GLY A 241 17.69 -12.56 35.10
CA GLY A 241 16.59 -12.46 34.14
C GLY A 241 17.07 -12.03 32.75
N TYR A 242 16.37 -11.10 32.11
CA TYR A 242 16.69 -10.65 30.74
C TYR A 242 17.27 -9.24 30.72
N SER A 243 18.19 -9.00 29.78
CA SER A 243 18.59 -7.64 29.39
C SER A 243 18.46 -7.46 27.88
N PHE A 244 18.27 -6.21 27.46
CA PHE A 244 17.91 -5.87 26.09
C PHE A 244 18.83 -4.76 25.57
N LYS A 245 19.20 -4.85 24.30
CA LYS A 245 19.90 -3.77 23.59
C LYS A 245 19.06 -3.35 22.39
N PHE A 246 18.79 -2.04 22.32
CA PHE A 246 17.87 -1.44 21.36
C PHE A 246 18.54 -0.68 20.22
N THR A 247 19.85 -0.84 20.00
CA THR A 247 20.59 -0.05 19.00
C THR A 247 19.97 -0.18 17.60
N LYS A 248 19.67 -1.39 17.12
CA LYS A 248 19.07 -1.57 15.78
C LYS A 248 17.66 -0.97 15.70
N LEU A 249 16.87 -1.09 16.77
CA LEU A 249 15.53 -0.46 16.86
C LEU A 249 15.63 1.06 16.74
N ARG A 250 16.57 1.69 17.46
CA ARG A 250 16.82 3.14 17.38
C ARG A 250 17.20 3.58 15.98
N ASP A 251 18.11 2.86 15.34
CA ASP A 251 18.57 3.16 13.98
C ASP A 251 17.41 3.03 12.98
N PHE A 252 16.58 1.97 13.12
CA PHE A 252 15.41 1.75 12.29
C PHE A 252 14.35 2.85 12.44
N ILE A 253 13.99 3.22 13.68
CA ILE A 253 13.03 4.30 13.96
C ILE A 253 13.55 5.63 13.42
N THR A 254 14.84 5.92 13.61
CA THR A 254 15.47 7.14 13.10
C THR A 254 15.40 7.22 11.59
N MET A 255 15.74 6.12 10.90
CA MET A 255 15.60 6.00 9.44
C MET A 255 14.15 6.25 9.00
N CYS A 256 13.17 5.60 9.65
CA CYS A 256 11.75 5.77 9.32
C CYS A 256 11.29 7.22 9.50
N ARG A 257 11.62 7.86 10.62
CA ARG A 257 11.27 9.28 10.87
C ARG A 257 11.90 10.22 9.85
N HIS A 258 13.16 9.98 9.48
CA HIS A 258 13.84 10.77 8.46
C HIS A 258 13.11 10.71 7.11
N GLU A 259 12.61 9.53 6.74
CA GLU A 259 11.86 9.35 5.49
C GLU A 259 10.38 9.80 5.60
N GLY A 260 9.91 10.28 6.75
CA GLY A 260 8.57 10.85 6.93
C GLY A 260 7.53 9.93 7.57
N ILE A 261 7.92 8.73 8.02
CA ILE A 261 7.05 7.84 8.79
C ILE A 261 6.81 8.43 10.18
N LYS A 262 5.55 8.39 10.62
CA LYS A 262 5.10 8.99 11.89
C LYS A 262 4.71 7.95 12.93
N TYR A 263 4.15 6.83 12.50
CA TYR A 263 3.58 5.80 13.37
C TYR A 263 4.32 4.47 13.22
N PHE A 264 4.25 3.64 14.25
CA PHE A 264 4.94 2.35 14.27
C PHE A 264 4.02 1.27 14.85
N GLU A 265 3.88 0.15 14.15
CA GLU A 265 3.20 -1.05 14.66
C GLU A 265 4.25 -2.07 15.08
N MET A 266 4.22 -2.49 16.33
CA MET A 266 5.14 -3.47 16.87
C MET A 266 4.69 -4.87 16.47
N ALA A 267 5.60 -5.67 15.92
CA ALA A 267 5.32 -7.02 15.47
C ALA A 267 4.54 -7.86 16.50
N HIS A 268 3.60 -8.67 16.00
CA HIS A 268 2.70 -9.52 16.77
C HIS A 268 3.43 -10.32 17.86
N LEU A 269 2.90 -10.25 19.08
CA LEU A 269 3.47 -10.90 20.25
C LEU A 269 3.17 -12.39 20.32
N PHE A 270 2.22 -12.90 19.54
CA PHE A 270 1.87 -14.32 19.46
C PHE A 270 1.68 -14.74 18.00
N THR A 271 1.73 -16.04 17.73
CA THR A 271 1.52 -16.59 16.38
C THR A 271 0.16 -16.17 15.80
N GLN A 272 0.06 -16.03 14.49
CA GLN A 272 -1.20 -15.79 13.78
C GLN A 272 -2.30 -16.84 14.08
N TRP A 273 -3.55 -16.48 13.81
CA TRP A 273 -4.73 -17.33 13.93
C TRP A 273 -5.00 -17.84 15.36
N GLY A 274 -5.10 -16.90 16.30
CA GLY A 274 -5.55 -17.17 17.67
C GLY A 274 -4.44 -17.14 18.73
N GLY A 275 -3.19 -16.87 18.38
CA GLY A 275 -2.13 -16.58 19.36
C GLY A 275 -1.84 -17.75 20.30
N LEU A 276 -1.69 -18.96 19.75
CA LEU A 276 -1.49 -20.17 20.55
C LEU A 276 -0.04 -20.35 21.03
N HIS A 277 0.93 -19.82 20.30
CA HIS A 277 2.36 -20.00 20.59
C HIS A 277 3.13 -18.67 20.55
N ALA A 278 4.35 -18.69 21.08
CA ALA A 278 5.29 -17.58 20.96
C ALA A 278 5.84 -17.44 19.53
N PRO A 279 6.11 -16.22 19.06
CA PRO A 279 6.88 -16.00 17.84
C PRO A 279 8.34 -16.44 18.04
N LYS A 280 9.09 -16.53 16.95
CA LYS A 280 10.53 -16.78 17.01
C LYS A 280 11.25 -15.60 17.70
N ILE A 281 11.79 -15.87 18.89
CA ILE A 281 12.66 -14.95 19.62
C ILE A 281 14.06 -15.54 19.67
N MET A 282 15.03 -14.82 19.11
CA MET A 282 16.45 -15.19 19.19
C MET A 282 17.15 -14.38 20.30
N GLY A 283 18.18 -14.94 20.91
CA GLY A 283 18.97 -14.23 21.91
C GLY A 283 20.25 -14.96 22.30
N ILE A 284 21.06 -14.31 23.14
CA ILE A 284 22.29 -14.90 23.67
C ILE A 284 21.98 -15.55 25.02
N LYS A 285 22.18 -16.86 25.09
CA LYS A 285 22.08 -17.66 26.32
C LYS A 285 23.36 -18.47 26.47
N ASP A 286 23.99 -18.40 27.63
CA ASP A 286 25.25 -19.11 27.93
C ASP A 286 26.36 -18.85 26.89
N GLY A 287 26.46 -17.60 26.42
CA GLY A 287 27.45 -17.16 25.43
C GLY A 287 27.15 -17.54 23.98
N SER A 288 26.04 -18.23 23.70
CA SER A 288 25.67 -18.70 22.37
C SER A 288 24.40 -18.01 21.86
N TYR A 289 24.39 -17.58 20.59
CA TYR A 289 23.18 -17.08 19.94
C TYR A 289 22.27 -18.25 19.58
N THR A 290 21.10 -18.31 20.22
CA THR A 290 20.16 -19.43 20.12
C THR A 290 18.73 -18.93 20.05
N GLN A 291 17.83 -19.82 19.67
CA GLN A 291 16.40 -19.57 19.74
C GLN A 291 15.93 -19.77 21.18
N LEU A 292 15.35 -18.72 21.76
CA LEU A 292 14.82 -18.74 23.12
C LEU A 292 13.37 -19.25 23.14
N PHE A 293 12.57 -18.80 22.16
CA PHE A 293 11.15 -19.12 22.04
C PHE A 293 10.77 -19.29 20.56
N GLY A 294 9.67 -19.98 20.32
CA GLY A 294 9.09 -20.19 18.98
C GLY A 294 7.84 -21.05 19.07
N TRP A 295 7.48 -21.71 17.95
CA TRP A 295 6.27 -22.54 17.85
C TRP A 295 6.15 -23.65 18.90
N GLN A 296 7.27 -24.12 19.44
CA GLN A 296 7.30 -25.11 20.52
C GLN A 296 6.91 -24.56 21.90
N THR A 297 6.79 -23.24 22.02
CA THR A 297 6.49 -22.54 23.28
C THR A 297 5.04 -22.08 23.25
N ASP A 298 4.21 -22.61 24.16
CA ASP A 298 2.83 -22.17 24.33
C ASP A 298 2.75 -20.69 24.73
N ALA A 299 1.69 -19.99 24.32
CA ALA A 299 1.52 -18.56 24.58
C ALA A 299 1.52 -18.19 26.07
N PHE A 300 1.13 -19.11 26.95
CA PHE A 300 1.14 -18.94 28.41
C PHE A 300 2.25 -19.72 29.11
N ASP A 301 3.27 -20.18 28.38
CA ASP A 301 4.44 -20.80 28.99
C ASP A 301 5.03 -19.83 30.05
N PRO A 302 5.29 -20.30 31.29
CA PRO A 302 5.75 -19.42 32.37
C PRO A 302 7.05 -18.67 32.05
N GLU A 303 7.98 -19.27 31.30
CA GLU A 303 9.22 -18.62 30.92
C GLU A 303 8.99 -17.56 29.83
N TYR A 304 8.04 -17.81 28.91
CA TYR A 304 7.66 -16.80 27.92
C TYR A 304 6.93 -15.61 28.55
N VAL A 305 6.01 -15.86 29.47
CA VAL A 305 5.32 -14.82 30.24
C VAL A 305 6.32 -13.99 31.06
N LYS A 306 7.31 -14.64 31.68
CA LYS A 306 8.41 -13.97 32.38
C LYS A 306 9.28 -13.13 31.45
N PHE A 307 9.56 -13.62 30.25
CA PHE A 307 10.24 -12.84 29.21
C PHE A 307 9.44 -11.60 28.83
N LEU A 308 8.15 -11.73 28.48
CA LEU A 308 7.29 -10.59 28.14
C LEU A 308 7.21 -9.56 29.27
N SER A 309 7.13 -10.04 30.52
CA SER A 309 7.08 -9.19 31.72
C SER A 309 8.36 -8.37 31.93
N ALA A 310 9.50 -8.81 31.39
CA ALA A 310 10.75 -8.03 31.37
C ALA A 310 10.89 -7.20 30.08
N TYR A 311 10.47 -7.76 28.95
CA TYR A 311 10.71 -7.22 27.63
C TYR A 311 9.84 -6.01 27.32
N LEU A 312 8.53 -6.13 27.51
CA LEU A 312 7.57 -5.09 27.13
C LEU A 312 7.77 -3.79 27.92
N PRO A 313 7.96 -3.81 29.26
CA PRO A 313 8.27 -2.58 30.00
C PRO A 313 9.61 -1.94 29.61
N ALA A 314 10.62 -2.75 29.27
CA ALA A 314 11.90 -2.23 28.79
C ALA A 314 11.76 -1.60 27.40
N LEU A 315 10.98 -2.22 26.52
CA LEU A 315 10.69 -1.71 25.19
C LEU A 315 9.87 -0.43 25.23
N THR A 316 8.80 -0.35 26.02
CA THR A 316 7.99 0.87 26.12
C THR A 316 8.80 2.04 26.68
N LYS A 317 9.62 1.80 27.71
CA LYS A 317 10.55 2.82 28.24
C LYS A 317 11.55 3.31 27.18
N GLU A 318 12.01 2.42 26.30
CA GLU A 318 12.88 2.81 25.20
C GLU A 318 12.11 3.65 24.15
N LEU A 319 10.89 3.27 23.80
CA LEU A 319 10.04 4.03 22.88
C LEU A 319 9.64 5.40 23.44
N GLU A 320 9.45 5.52 24.76
CA GLU A 320 9.28 6.80 25.47
C GLU A 320 10.55 7.65 25.38
N TYR A 321 11.72 7.05 25.61
CA TYR A 321 13.01 7.74 25.47
C TYR A 321 13.24 8.28 24.06
N LEU A 322 12.72 7.60 23.04
CA LEU A 322 12.76 8.01 21.64
C LEU A 322 11.64 8.99 21.24
N ASP A 323 10.74 9.34 22.16
CA ASP A 323 9.59 10.23 21.93
C ASP A 323 8.66 9.71 20.82
N VAL A 324 8.39 8.39 20.83
CA VAL A 324 7.52 7.74 19.83
C VAL A 324 6.44 6.84 20.43
N LEU A 325 6.44 6.56 21.75
CA LEU A 325 5.47 5.62 22.35
C LEU A 325 4.00 5.98 22.03
N ASP A 326 3.64 7.26 22.05
CA ASP A 326 2.27 7.73 21.72
C ASP A 326 1.86 7.48 20.26
N HIS A 327 2.84 7.22 19.40
CA HIS A 327 2.66 6.88 17.98
C HIS A 327 2.86 5.37 17.72
N CYS A 328 3.03 4.56 18.78
CA CYS A 328 3.20 3.12 18.69
C CYS A 328 1.89 2.36 18.93
N TYR A 329 1.71 1.29 18.17
CA TYR A 329 0.61 0.36 18.30
C TYR A 329 1.18 -1.05 18.46
N PHE A 330 0.65 -1.83 19.38
CA PHE A 330 1.11 -3.18 19.66
C PHE A 330 0.11 -4.20 19.13
N HIS A 331 0.63 -5.21 18.45
CA HIS A 331 -0.16 -6.34 17.98
C HIS A 331 -0.10 -7.52 18.96
N ILE A 332 -1.25 -8.16 19.17
CA ILE A 332 -1.34 -9.41 19.94
C ILE A 332 -1.19 -10.59 19.00
N THR A 333 -2.11 -10.75 18.05
CA THR A 333 -2.16 -11.86 17.08
C THR A 333 -2.99 -11.45 15.88
N ASP A 334 -2.61 -11.97 14.71
CA ASP A 334 -3.26 -11.67 13.43
C ASP A 334 -4.49 -12.57 13.23
N GLU A 335 -5.63 -11.97 12.89
CA GLU A 335 -6.90 -12.61 12.54
C GLU A 335 -7.37 -13.72 13.50
N PRO A 336 -7.59 -13.45 14.80
CA PRO A 336 -8.26 -14.41 15.68
C PRO A 336 -9.72 -14.64 15.23
N GLY A 337 -10.15 -15.91 15.17
CA GLY A 337 -11.52 -16.27 14.82
C GLY A 337 -12.44 -16.37 16.04
N ILE A 338 -13.74 -16.61 15.80
CA ILE A 338 -14.75 -16.78 16.87
C ILE A 338 -14.34 -17.81 17.93
N LYS A 339 -13.74 -18.93 17.49
CA LYS A 339 -13.27 -20.00 18.38
C LYS A 339 -12.11 -19.57 19.30
N ASP A 340 -11.42 -18.48 18.95
CA ASP A 340 -10.21 -18.00 19.60
C ASP A 340 -10.49 -16.80 20.53
N CYS A 341 -11.73 -16.31 20.62
CA CYS A 341 -12.04 -15.08 21.38
C CYS A 341 -11.66 -15.17 22.88
N ASP A 342 -11.89 -16.30 23.54
CA ASP A 342 -11.49 -16.50 24.95
C ASP A 342 -9.97 -16.48 25.12
N GLN A 343 -9.25 -17.09 24.17
CA GLN A 343 -7.79 -17.08 24.12
C GLN A 343 -7.29 -15.64 23.88
N TYR A 344 -7.82 -14.97 22.87
CA TYR A 344 -7.47 -13.59 22.52
C TYR A 344 -7.63 -12.66 23.72
N LYS A 345 -8.78 -12.73 24.41
CA LYS A 345 -9.03 -11.96 25.62
C LYS A 345 -7.94 -12.18 26.69
N ARG A 346 -7.57 -13.44 26.95
CA ARG A 346 -6.52 -13.78 27.93
C ARG A 346 -5.16 -13.22 27.53
N LEU A 347 -4.83 -13.18 26.24
CA LEU A 347 -3.59 -12.58 25.72
C LEU A 347 -3.60 -11.06 25.89
N VAL A 348 -4.73 -10.40 25.61
CA VAL A 348 -4.90 -8.96 25.86
C VAL A 348 -4.74 -8.65 27.35
N ASP A 349 -5.41 -9.42 28.23
CA ASP A 349 -5.35 -9.22 29.69
C ASP A 349 -3.93 -9.46 30.24
N LEU A 350 -3.14 -10.33 29.59
CA LEU A 350 -1.72 -10.54 29.90
C LEU A 350 -0.83 -9.37 29.46
N VAL A 351 -1.02 -8.87 28.23
CA VAL A 351 -0.13 -7.86 27.62
C VAL A 351 -0.46 -6.45 28.09
N LYS A 352 -1.74 -6.09 28.22
CA LYS A 352 -2.16 -4.71 28.48
C LYS A 352 -1.48 -4.08 29.72
N PRO A 353 -1.34 -4.77 30.86
CA PRO A 353 -0.62 -4.23 32.02
C PRO A 353 0.87 -3.98 31.78
N LEU A 354 1.49 -4.69 30.82
CA LEU A 354 2.93 -4.62 30.55
C LEU A 354 3.32 -3.47 29.63
N ILE A 355 2.37 -2.95 28.83
CA ILE A 355 2.58 -1.85 27.88
C ILE A 355 1.95 -0.52 28.34
N GLY A 356 1.23 -0.52 29.47
CA GLY A 356 0.58 0.67 30.02
C GLY A 356 -0.48 1.26 29.09
N ASP A 357 -0.38 2.57 28.83
CA ASP A 357 -1.34 3.32 28.01
C ASP A 357 -1.12 3.14 26.50
N ALA A 358 -0.08 2.42 26.08
CA ALA A 358 0.15 2.12 24.67
C ALA A 358 -1.06 1.40 24.03
N LYS A 359 -1.25 1.69 22.74
CA LYS A 359 -2.40 1.21 21.98
C LYS A 359 -2.20 -0.25 21.58
N ILE A 360 -3.29 -1.03 21.62
CA ILE A 360 -3.34 -2.37 21.03
C ILE A 360 -4.19 -2.29 19.78
N ILE A 361 -3.70 -2.85 18.67
CA ILE A 361 -4.40 -2.90 17.37
C ILE A 361 -4.20 -4.29 16.77
N ASP A 362 -5.24 -4.88 16.17
CA ASP A 362 -5.11 -6.16 15.47
C ASP A 362 -6.12 -6.26 14.30
N ALA A 363 -5.75 -6.99 13.25
CA ALA A 363 -6.71 -7.45 12.25
C ALA A 363 -7.72 -8.38 12.94
N LEU A 364 -8.96 -7.93 13.05
CA LEU A 364 -10.00 -8.59 13.85
C LEU A 364 -11.36 -8.33 13.20
N SER A 365 -11.88 -9.35 12.51
CA SER A 365 -13.15 -9.29 11.79
C SER A 365 -14.33 -9.87 12.57
N GLU A 366 -14.08 -10.44 13.75
CA GLU A 366 -15.08 -11.07 14.64
C GLU A 366 -15.39 -10.16 15.84
N ALA A 367 -16.49 -9.40 15.76
CA ALA A 367 -16.85 -8.43 16.79
C ALA A 367 -17.06 -9.07 18.17
N GLU A 368 -17.42 -10.36 18.21
CA GLU A 368 -17.55 -11.20 19.40
C GLU A 368 -16.28 -11.21 20.26
N CYS A 369 -15.09 -11.13 19.64
CA CYS A 369 -13.81 -11.13 20.36
C CYS A 369 -13.58 -9.84 21.16
N LEU A 370 -14.39 -8.80 20.93
CA LEU A 370 -14.36 -7.56 21.71
C LEU A 370 -15.24 -7.64 22.97
N VAL A 371 -16.09 -8.65 23.11
CA VAL A 371 -16.96 -8.79 24.29
C VAL A 371 -16.10 -9.08 25.53
N GLY A 372 -16.02 -8.10 26.43
CA GLY A 372 -15.19 -8.20 27.64
C GLY A 372 -13.70 -7.93 27.42
N THR A 373 -13.28 -7.64 26.18
CA THR A 373 -11.93 -7.21 25.83
C THR A 373 -11.91 -5.68 25.73
N LYS A 374 -11.01 -5.01 26.46
CA LYS A 374 -10.96 -3.53 26.52
C LYS A 374 -9.65 -3.01 25.99
N GLY A 375 -9.69 -1.81 25.38
CA GLY A 375 -8.49 -1.09 24.96
C GLY A 375 -7.82 -1.64 23.68
N VAL A 376 -8.56 -2.42 22.90
CA VAL A 376 -8.15 -2.91 21.58
C VAL A 376 -8.83 -2.07 20.50
N ILE A 377 -8.05 -1.68 19.50
CA ILE A 377 -8.51 -1.06 18.26
C ILE A 377 -8.70 -2.19 17.23
N PRO A 378 -9.93 -2.59 16.90
CA PRO A 378 -10.16 -3.64 15.90
C PRO A 378 -9.94 -3.09 14.49
N VAL A 379 -9.33 -3.90 13.63
CA VAL A 379 -9.18 -3.63 12.19
C VAL A 379 -9.97 -4.69 11.41
N PRO A 380 -11.30 -4.53 11.25
CA PRO A 380 -12.13 -5.47 10.50
C PRO A 380 -11.95 -5.35 8.99
N ALA A 381 -12.10 -6.48 8.29
CA ALA A 381 -12.09 -6.51 6.85
C ALA A 381 -13.27 -5.71 6.28
N THR A 382 -13.11 -5.08 5.11
CA THR A 382 -14.13 -4.17 4.55
C THR A 382 -15.51 -4.82 4.35
N ASN A 383 -15.57 -6.13 4.13
CA ASN A 383 -16.83 -6.88 3.99
C ASN A 383 -17.48 -7.28 5.35
N HIS A 384 -16.78 -7.11 6.48
CA HIS A 384 -17.24 -7.38 7.85
C HIS A 384 -17.55 -6.11 8.66
N LEU A 385 -17.33 -4.93 8.08
CA LEU A 385 -17.47 -3.64 8.77
C LEU A 385 -18.82 -3.38 9.45
N GLU A 386 -19.90 -3.98 8.93
CA GLU A 386 -21.27 -3.79 9.44
C GLU A 386 -21.39 -4.13 10.93
N ALA A 387 -20.71 -5.19 11.38
CA ALA A 387 -20.73 -5.62 12.78
C ALA A 387 -20.04 -4.64 13.76
N PHE A 388 -19.29 -3.66 13.24
CA PHE A 388 -18.49 -2.71 14.02
C PHE A 388 -19.03 -1.27 13.97
N LEU A 389 -20.08 -1.00 13.18
CA LEU A 389 -20.58 0.37 12.97
C LEU A 389 -21.05 1.02 14.27
N ASP A 390 -21.85 0.30 15.07
CA ASP A 390 -22.46 0.84 16.28
C ASP A 390 -21.59 0.67 17.54
N LEU A 391 -20.39 0.09 17.40
CA LEU A 391 -19.47 -0.05 18.52
C LEU A 391 -18.87 1.32 18.90
N PRO A 392 -18.72 1.62 20.20
CA PRO A 392 -18.15 2.88 20.68
C PRO A 392 -16.62 2.88 20.56
N LEU A 393 -16.12 2.87 19.33
CA LEU A 393 -14.69 2.86 19.01
C LEU A 393 -14.13 4.29 18.91
N THR A 394 -12.98 4.53 19.56
CA THR A 394 -12.28 5.82 19.47
C THR A 394 -11.50 5.98 18.17
N GLU A 395 -11.06 4.87 17.58
CA GLU A 395 -10.40 4.81 16.29
C GLU A 395 -11.11 3.76 15.44
N ARG A 396 -11.34 4.10 14.17
CA ARG A 396 -12.03 3.23 13.21
C ARG A 396 -11.06 2.85 12.10
N TRP A 397 -10.78 1.57 12.01
CA TRP A 397 -9.84 1.04 11.04
C TRP A 397 -10.54 0.02 10.14
N THR A 398 -9.97 -0.21 8.97
CA THR A 398 -10.36 -1.32 8.12
C THR A 398 -9.20 -1.78 7.27
N TYR A 399 -9.33 -2.97 6.69
CA TYR A 399 -8.39 -3.50 5.73
C TYR A 399 -9.12 -4.28 4.63
N TYR A 400 -8.41 -4.55 3.55
CA TYR A 400 -8.72 -5.64 2.65
C TYR A 400 -7.48 -6.52 2.48
N CYS A 401 -7.67 -7.75 2.01
CA CYS A 401 -6.64 -8.73 1.67
C CYS A 401 -7.18 -9.65 0.56
N VAL A 402 -6.69 -10.90 0.53
CA VAL A 402 -7.12 -12.00 -0.33
C VAL A 402 -8.66 -12.14 -0.41
N GLY A 403 -9.37 -12.04 0.72
CA GLY A 403 -10.80 -12.37 0.82
C GLY A 403 -11.77 -11.33 0.23
N GLN A 404 -11.30 -10.10 -0.01
CA GLN A 404 -12.15 -8.99 -0.47
C GLN A 404 -12.18 -8.94 -2.00
N HIS A 405 -12.55 -10.07 -2.61
CA HIS A 405 -12.58 -10.27 -4.07
C HIS A 405 -13.98 -10.07 -4.68
N ARG A 406 -14.98 -9.75 -3.85
CA ARG A 406 -16.38 -9.63 -4.25
C ARG A 406 -17.04 -8.40 -3.65
N ASP A 407 -17.73 -7.64 -4.49
CA ASP A 407 -18.52 -6.43 -4.29
C ASP A 407 -17.80 -5.23 -3.66
N VAL A 408 -16.72 -5.45 -2.91
CA VAL A 408 -15.93 -4.41 -2.24
C VAL A 408 -14.71 -3.97 -3.05
N SER A 409 -14.12 -2.84 -2.67
CA SER A 409 -12.85 -2.34 -3.20
C SER A 409 -11.68 -3.28 -2.86
N ASN A 410 -10.72 -3.39 -3.78
CA ASN A 410 -9.42 -4.02 -3.54
C ASN A 410 -8.45 -3.56 -4.64
N SER A 411 -7.20 -4.02 -4.58
CA SER A 411 -6.12 -3.65 -5.51
C SER A 411 -5.47 -4.86 -6.15
N PHE A 412 -6.23 -5.82 -6.69
CA PHE A 412 -5.66 -6.89 -7.52
C PHE A 412 -5.30 -6.36 -8.91
N ILE A 413 -4.33 -6.97 -9.59
CA ILE A 413 -3.86 -6.56 -10.92
C ILE A 413 -5.00 -6.67 -11.95
N ALA A 414 -5.84 -7.69 -11.86
CA ALA A 414 -6.96 -7.87 -12.79
C ALA A 414 -8.19 -6.99 -12.48
N MET A 415 -8.21 -6.23 -11.38
CA MET A 415 -9.32 -5.32 -11.07
C MET A 415 -9.20 -4.00 -11.86
N PRO A 416 -10.33 -3.41 -12.30
CA PRO A 416 -10.36 -2.06 -12.86
C PRO A 416 -9.82 -1.04 -11.87
N ALA A 417 -9.12 -0.02 -12.35
CA ALA A 417 -8.42 0.94 -11.49
C ALA A 417 -9.35 1.73 -10.56
N HIS A 418 -10.58 2.02 -11.00
CA HIS A 418 -11.56 2.75 -10.20
C HIS A 418 -12.04 1.94 -8.99
N ARG A 419 -11.95 0.59 -9.02
CA ARG A 419 -12.21 -0.28 -7.86
C ARG A 419 -11.16 -0.13 -6.77
N THR A 420 -9.92 0.25 -7.11
CA THR A 420 -8.90 0.64 -6.12
C THR A 420 -9.17 2.05 -5.61
N ARG A 421 -9.40 3.01 -6.51
CA ARG A 421 -9.47 4.44 -6.16
C ARG A 421 -10.70 4.82 -5.34
N ILE A 422 -11.83 4.13 -5.53
CA ILE A 422 -13.09 4.38 -4.78
C ILE A 422 -12.92 4.27 -3.26
N LEU A 423 -11.91 3.53 -2.79
CA LEU A 423 -11.59 3.39 -1.37
C LEU A 423 -11.47 4.75 -0.67
N GLY A 424 -10.89 5.76 -1.31
CA GLY A 424 -10.75 7.11 -0.73
C GLY A 424 -12.08 7.73 -0.31
N VAL A 425 -13.09 7.60 -1.17
CA VAL A 425 -14.46 8.07 -0.91
C VAL A 425 -15.11 7.21 0.18
N GLN A 426 -14.92 5.89 0.14
CA GLN A 426 -15.50 4.97 1.12
C GLN A 426 -14.96 5.22 2.53
N LEU A 427 -13.65 5.44 2.67
CA LEU A 427 -13.02 5.79 3.95
C LEU A 427 -13.51 7.14 4.48
N TYR A 428 -13.74 8.12 3.60
CA TYR A 428 -14.31 9.42 3.97
C TYR A 428 -15.75 9.28 4.52
N LEU A 429 -16.61 8.55 3.79
CA LEU A 429 -18.01 8.36 4.16
C LEU A 429 -18.16 7.58 5.47
N THR A 430 -17.29 6.59 5.69
CA THR A 430 -17.30 5.74 6.88
C THR A 430 -16.46 6.28 8.04
N GLN A 431 -15.86 7.48 7.88
CA GLN A 431 -15.06 8.17 8.91
C GLN A 431 -13.93 7.31 9.48
N MET A 432 -13.24 6.56 8.62
CA MET A 432 -12.10 5.75 9.04
C MET A 432 -10.94 6.66 9.46
N THR A 433 -10.28 6.29 10.56
CA THR A 433 -9.07 6.92 11.07
C THR A 433 -7.81 6.20 10.60
N GLY A 434 -7.91 4.94 10.19
CA GLY A 434 -6.80 4.25 9.55
C GLY A 434 -7.17 3.14 8.57
N PHE A 435 -6.18 2.73 7.79
CA PHE A 435 -6.27 1.66 6.80
C PHE A 435 -5.02 0.78 6.84
N LEU A 436 -5.22 -0.53 6.81
CA LEU A 436 -4.15 -1.54 6.83
C LEU A 436 -4.16 -2.38 5.55
N HIS A 437 -2.98 -2.86 5.16
CA HIS A 437 -2.83 -3.98 4.23
C HIS A 437 -1.63 -4.84 4.64
N TRP A 438 -1.75 -6.16 4.50
CA TRP A 438 -0.69 -7.10 4.91
C TRP A 438 0.51 -7.17 3.95
N GLY A 439 0.32 -6.69 2.71
CA GLY A 439 1.32 -6.75 1.64
C GLY A 439 1.74 -5.39 1.10
N TYR A 440 2.97 -4.96 1.41
CA TYR A 440 3.71 -3.94 0.63
C TYR A 440 4.68 -4.61 -0.36
N ASN A 441 5.47 -5.57 0.13
CA ASN A 441 6.55 -6.24 -0.61
C ASN A 441 6.73 -7.72 -0.19
N PHE A 442 5.64 -8.46 0.07
CA PHE A 442 5.75 -9.87 0.42
C PHE A 442 6.13 -10.71 -0.80
N TYR A 443 7.34 -11.28 -0.81
CA TYR A 443 7.91 -12.02 -1.94
C TYR A 443 8.12 -13.51 -1.64
N PHE A 444 7.16 -14.13 -0.96
CA PHE A 444 7.14 -15.57 -0.75
C PHE A 444 5.84 -16.20 -1.27
N SER A 445 5.84 -17.52 -1.40
CA SER A 445 4.61 -18.30 -1.54
C SER A 445 3.84 -18.38 -0.22
N GLN A 446 2.61 -18.91 -0.26
CA GLN A 446 1.79 -19.16 0.93
C GLN A 446 2.60 -19.83 2.04
N TYR A 447 2.37 -19.37 3.28
CA TYR A 447 3.05 -19.87 4.49
C TYR A 447 4.56 -19.65 4.48
N SER A 448 5.04 -18.75 3.61
CA SER A 448 6.45 -18.43 3.43
C SER A 448 7.35 -19.64 3.15
N THR A 449 6.84 -20.68 2.48
CA THR A 449 7.57 -21.94 2.28
C THR A 449 8.79 -21.80 1.35
N HIS A 450 8.74 -20.85 0.40
CA HIS A 450 9.86 -20.53 -0.49
C HIS A 450 9.70 -19.13 -1.09
N PRO A 451 10.81 -18.43 -1.43
CA PRO A 451 10.73 -17.14 -2.09
C PRO A 451 10.19 -17.28 -3.51
N ILE A 452 9.57 -16.21 -4.00
CA ILE A 452 9.11 -16.08 -5.39
C ILE A 452 9.90 -14.97 -6.11
N ASP A 453 9.87 -15.00 -7.44
CA ASP A 453 10.27 -13.86 -8.27
C ASP A 453 9.02 -13.01 -8.58
N PRO A 454 8.90 -11.80 -8.03
CA PRO A 454 7.72 -10.95 -8.24
C PRO A 454 7.48 -10.55 -9.70
N TYR A 455 8.50 -10.61 -10.56
CA TYR A 455 8.36 -10.33 -11.99
C TYR A 455 7.71 -11.48 -12.77
N LEU A 456 7.77 -12.71 -12.24
CA LEU A 456 7.26 -13.92 -12.90
C LEU A 456 6.06 -14.54 -12.18
N ASN A 457 5.96 -14.33 -10.87
CA ASN A 457 4.95 -14.91 -10.00
C ASN A 457 4.30 -13.78 -9.20
N THR A 458 3.13 -13.34 -9.64
CA THR A 458 2.36 -12.26 -9.02
C THR A 458 1.28 -12.75 -8.06
N ASP A 459 1.08 -14.07 -7.98
CA ASP A 459 -0.01 -14.75 -7.25
C ASP A 459 0.48 -15.58 -6.06
N CYS A 460 1.74 -15.40 -5.64
CA CYS A 460 2.36 -16.13 -4.53
C CYS A 460 2.20 -17.66 -4.66
N SER A 461 2.40 -18.17 -5.88
CA SER A 461 2.21 -19.59 -6.23
C SER A 461 0.76 -20.07 -6.05
N GLY A 462 -0.20 -19.21 -6.38
CA GLY A 462 -1.64 -19.51 -6.32
C GLY A 462 -2.28 -19.29 -4.94
N PHE A 463 -1.57 -18.66 -4.00
CA PHE A 463 -2.09 -18.29 -2.69
C PHE A 463 -3.24 -17.28 -2.79
N ALA A 464 -3.00 -16.21 -3.55
CA ALA A 464 -3.87 -15.07 -3.62
C ALA A 464 -3.98 -14.55 -5.06
N PRO A 465 -5.08 -13.89 -5.44
CA PRO A 465 -5.17 -13.22 -6.73
C PRO A 465 -4.00 -12.26 -6.94
N ALA A 466 -3.55 -12.19 -8.19
CA ALA A 466 -2.33 -11.49 -8.53
C ALA A 466 -2.33 -10.03 -8.04
N GLY A 467 -1.27 -9.65 -7.33
CA GLY A 467 -1.09 -8.32 -6.76
C GLY A 467 -1.56 -8.13 -5.32
N ASP A 468 -2.15 -9.12 -4.67
CA ASP A 468 -2.50 -8.98 -3.25
C ASP A 468 -1.24 -8.78 -2.37
N ALA A 469 -0.24 -9.65 -2.52
CA ALA A 469 0.94 -9.69 -1.65
C ALA A 469 1.90 -8.49 -1.74
N PHE A 470 1.90 -7.75 -2.85
CA PHE A 470 2.84 -6.64 -3.04
C PHE A 470 2.34 -5.57 -4.00
N LEU A 471 2.80 -4.34 -3.76
CA LEU A 471 2.57 -3.15 -4.60
C LEU A 471 3.84 -2.62 -5.24
N VAL A 472 5.01 -3.07 -4.81
CA VAL A 472 6.30 -2.69 -5.36
C VAL A 472 7.05 -3.92 -5.84
N TYR A 473 7.86 -3.74 -6.88
CA TYR A 473 8.71 -4.78 -7.44
C TYR A 473 10.17 -4.55 -7.02
N PRO A 474 10.98 -5.63 -6.91
CA PRO A 474 12.36 -5.52 -6.46
C PRO A 474 13.34 -5.15 -7.57
N GLY A 475 13.37 -3.86 -7.89
CA GLY A 475 14.27 -3.29 -8.89
C GLY A 475 15.75 -3.44 -8.55
N GLU A 476 16.56 -3.29 -9.59
CA GLU A 476 18.01 -3.42 -9.52
C GLU A 476 18.65 -2.47 -8.48
N GLY A 477 19.75 -2.89 -7.87
CA GLY A 477 20.50 -2.06 -6.93
C GLY A 477 19.73 -1.70 -5.66
N GLY A 478 18.71 -2.48 -5.31
CA GLY A 478 17.92 -2.24 -4.10
C GLY A 478 16.91 -1.11 -4.22
N GLN A 479 16.53 -0.74 -5.44
CA GLN A 479 15.53 0.30 -5.71
C GLN A 479 14.15 -0.33 -5.87
N PRO A 480 13.11 0.14 -5.17
CA PRO A 480 11.75 -0.32 -5.43
C PRO A 480 11.22 0.25 -6.76
N GLU A 481 10.58 -0.60 -7.56
CA GLU A 481 9.81 -0.16 -8.74
C GLU A 481 8.32 -0.10 -8.38
N GLU A 482 7.65 0.95 -8.82
CA GLU A 482 6.26 1.22 -8.48
C GLU A 482 5.30 0.36 -9.32
N SER A 483 4.07 0.17 -8.84
CA SER A 483 2.97 -0.36 -9.64
C SER A 483 1.92 0.70 -9.95
N LEU A 484 1.11 0.46 -10.98
CA LEU A 484 -0.12 1.23 -11.21
C LEU A 484 -0.97 1.26 -9.95
N ARG A 485 -1.09 0.12 -9.26
CA ARG A 485 -1.91 -0.02 -8.05
C ARG A 485 -1.43 0.84 -6.89
N LEU A 486 -0.11 0.99 -6.70
CA LEU A 486 0.45 1.89 -5.70
C LEU A 486 0.04 3.34 -5.99
N MET A 487 0.10 3.76 -7.26
CA MET A 487 -0.31 5.10 -7.68
C MET A 487 -1.81 5.32 -7.51
N LEU A 488 -2.63 4.34 -7.88
CA LEU A 488 -4.09 4.40 -7.69
C LEU A 488 -4.47 4.50 -6.22
N PHE A 489 -3.72 3.85 -5.33
CA PHE A 489 -3.91 3.99 -3.89
C PHE A 489 -3.53 5.39 -3.39
N LEU A 490 -2.42 5.96 -3.89
CA LEU A 490 -2.07 7.36 -3.61
C LEU A 490 -3.20 8.30 -4.06
N HIS A 491 -3.77 8.11 -5.25
CA HIS A 491 -4.90 8.90 -5.72
C HIS A 491 -6.12 8.77 -4.79
N ALA A 492 -6.42 7.57 -4.30
CA ALA A 492 -7.48 7.35 -3.31
C ALA A 492 -7.24 8.18 -2.03
N MET A 493 -6.01 8.20 -1.53
CA MET A 493 -5.64 8.99 -0.35
C MET A 493 -5.71 10.51 -0.62
N GLN A 494 -5.38 10.96 -1.83
CA GLN A 494 -5.52 12.36 -2.24
C GLN A 494 -6.98 12.80 -2.38
N ASP A 495 -7.86 11.90 -2.85
CA ASP A 495 -9.31 12.15 -2.88
C ASP A 495 -9.86 12.31 -1.47
N LEU A 496 -9.52 11.39 -0.55
CA LEU A 496 -9.88 11.49 0.87
C LEU A 496 -9.42 12.83 1.49
N ARG A 497 -8.18 13.26 1.20
CA ARG A 497 -7.62 14.52 1.72
C ARG A 497 -8.34 15.74 1.18
N ALA A 498 -8.72 15.76 -0.10
CA ALA A 498 -9.47 16.87 -0.68
C ALA A 498 -10.92 16.92 -0.20
N LEU A 499 -11.59 15.77 -0.04
CA LEU A 499 -12.92 15.70 0.58
C LEU A 499 -12.88 16.22 2.02
N THR A 500 -11.88 15.80 2.79
CA THR A 500 -11.66 16.28 4.17
C THR A 500 -11.31 17.77 4.21
N TYR A 501 -10.58 18.27 3.22
CA TYR A 501 -10.28 19.70 3.08
C TYR A 501 -11.58 20.48 2.85
N LEU A 502 -12.38 20.06 1.87
CA LEU A 502 -13.64 20.69 1.54
C LEU A 502 -14.61 20.68 2.73
N GLU A 503 -14.70 19.55 3.45
CA GLU A 503 -15.54 19.43 4.67
C GLU A 503 -15.18 20.50 5.71
N LYS A 504 -13.88 20.79 5.89
CA LYS A 504 -13.44 21.85 6.82
C LYS A 504 -13.80 23.26 6.37
N GLN A 505 -13.91 23.49 5.06
CA GLN A 505 -14.25 24.80 4.52
C GLN A 505 -15.77 25.00 4.42
N THR A 506 -16.54 23.91 4.39
CA THR A 506 -18.00 23.94 4.31
C THR A 506 -18.64 23.16 5.46
N SER A 507 -19.16 21.96 5.19
CA SER A 507 -19.76 21.04 6.15
C SER A 507 -19.70 19.61 5.61
N ARG A 508 -19.87 18.63 6.50
CA ARG A 508 -19.93 17.22 6.09
C ARG A 508 -21.16 16.96 5.23
N GLU A 509 -22.29 17.56 5.58
CA GLU A 509 -23.56 17.43 4.87
C GLU A 509 -23.42 17.85 3.41
N GLU A 510 -22.74 18.97 3.15
CA GLU A 510 -22.49 19.45 1.79
C GLU A 510 -21.57 18.53 0.99
N VAL A 511 -20.49 18.03 1.58
CA VAL A 511 -19.56 17.13 0.88
C VAL A 511 -20.20 15.77 0.63
N VAL A 512 -20.98 15.23 1.58
CA VAL A 512 -21.74 14.00 1.38
C VAL A 512 -22.81 14.18 0.30
N ALA A 513 -23.49 15.33 0.25
CA ALA A 513 -24.44 15.64 -0.82
C ALA A 513 -23.74 15.73 -2.19
N LEU A 514 -22.56 16.34 -2.26
CA LEU A 514 -21.74 16.40 -3.47
C LEU A 514 -21.33 15.00 -3.97
N ILE A 515 -20.92 14.12 -3.06
CA ILE A 515 -20.55 12.73 -3.40
C ILE A 515 -21.76 11.99 -3.99
N HIS A 516 -22.94 12.16 -3.40
CA HIS A 516 -24.15 11.43 -3.80
C HIS A 516 -24.96 12.10 -4.90
N GLU A 517 -24.57 13.29 -5.36
CA GLU A 517 -25.22 13.95 -6.49
C GLU A 517 -25.15 13.03 -7.73
N ASP A 518 -26.29 12.91 -8.40
CA ASP A 518 -26.57 12.02 -9.54
C ASP A 518 -26.51 10.50 -9.24
N LEU A 519 -26.42 10.10 -7.97
CA LEU A 519 -26.52 8.70 -7.58
C LEU A 519 -27.95 8.31 -7.18
N THR A 520 -28.41 7.16 -7.67
CA THR A 520 -29.72 6.61 -7.33
C THR A 520 -29.74 5.89 -5.98
N ALA A 521 -28.57 5.59 -5.41
CA ALA A 521 -28.40 4.95 -4.13
C ALA A 521 -27.15 5.47 -3.40
N PRO A 522 -27.13 5.47 -2.05
CA PRO A 522 -25.94 5.82 -1.28
C PRO A 522 -24.75 4.90 -1.55
N ILE A 523 -23.55 5.47 -1.48
CA ILE A 523 -22.30 4.71 -1.54
C ILE A 523 -22.10 3.97 -0.22
N THR A 524 -21.79 2.68 -0.33
CA THR A 524 -21.38 1.83 0.78
C THR A 524 -20.06 1.13 0.42
N MET A 525 -19.56 0.26 1.31
CA MET A 525 -18.40 -0.58 0.98
C MET A 525 -18.68 -1.54 -0.19
N LYS A 526 -19.94 -2.00 -0.37
CA LYS A 526 -20.34 -3.02 -1.37
C LYS A 526 -21.06 -2.45 -2.60
N ALA A 527 -21.64 -1.26 -2.48
CA ALA A 527 -22.40 -0.61 -3.53
C ALA A 527 -21.80 0.77 -3.82
N TYR A 528 -21.23 0.93 -5.02
CA TYR A 528 -20.58 2.15 -5.46
C TYR A 528 -20.56 2.24 -6.98
N PRO A 529 -20.34 3.43 -7.57
CA PRO A 529 -20.23 3.61 -9.01
C PRO A 529 -19.05 2.84 -9.62
N ARG A 530 -19.35 2.06 -10.65
CA ARG A 530 -18.43 1.13 -11.33
C ARG A 530 -17.88 1.68 -12.66
N GLN A 531 -17.75 3.01 -12.75
CA GLN A 531 -17.31 3.70 -13.96
C GLN A 531 -16.27 4.77 -13.61
N GLU A 532 -15.22 4.88 -14.43
CA GLU A 532 -14.16 5.88 -14.24
C GLU A 532 -14.66 7.31 -14.32
N ALA A 533 -15.63 7.58 -15.22
CA ALA A 533 -16.19 8.90 -15.43
C ALA A 533 -16.79 9.50 -14.16
N TRP A 534 -17.36 8.68 -13.29
CA TRP A 534 -17.92 9.15 -12.02
C TRP A 534 -16.83 9.66 -11.07
N LEU A 535 -15.69 8.95 -10.95
CA LEU A 535 -14.57 9.40 -10.11
C LEU A 535 -13.92 10.67 -10.66
N LEU A 536 -13.72 10.74 -11.97
CA LEU A 536 -13.18 11.93 -12.63
C LEU A 536 -14.10 13.14 -12.42
N ASN A 537 -15.41 12.96 -12.60
CA ASN A 537 -16.40 14.01 -12.37
C ASN A 537 -16.44 14.43 -10.89
N LEU A 538 -16.46 13.48 -9.95
CA LEU A 538 -16.41 13.80 -8.52
C LEU A 538 -15.18 14.63 -8.19
N ARG A 539 -13.99 14.20 -8.63
CA ARG A 539 -12.75 14.94 -8.39
C ARG A 539 -12.81 16.34 -8.99
N HIS A 540 -13.30 16.47 -10.22
CA HIS A 540 -13.48 17.76 -10.88
C HIS A 540 -14.40 18.68 -10.07
N ARG A 541 -15.59 18.22 -9.65
CA ARG A 541 -16.53 19.01 -8.84
C ARG A 541 -15.94 19.42 -7.49
N VAL A 542 -15.20 18.53 -6.82
CA VAL A 542 -14.47 18.84 -5.57
C VAL A 542 -13.46 19.97 -5.81
N ASN A 543 -12.65 19.86 -6.86
CA ASN A 543 -11.66 20.87 -7.21
C ASN A 543 -12.31 22.22 -7.57
N GLN A 544 -13.42 22.23 -8.31
CA GLN A 544 -14.15 23.47 -8.61
C GLN A 544 -14.73 24.12 -7.35
N LYS A 545 -15.27 23.34 -6.42
CA LYS A 545 -15.73 23.87 -5.12
C LYS A 545 -14.58 24.42 -4.28
N ILE A 546 -13.44 23.71 -4.23
CA ILE A 546 -12.24 24.20 -3.54
C ILE A 546 -11.75 25.52 -4.14
N LYS A 547 -11.70 25.61 -5.47
CA LYS A 547 -11.32 26.82 -6.20
C LYS A 547 -12.27 27.99 -5.92
N ALA A 548 -13.58 27.72 -5.78
CA ALA A 548 -14.58 28.75 -5.48
C ALA A 548 -14.50 29.29 -4.03
N LEU A 549 -13.75 28.62 -3.15
CA LEU A 549 -13.49 29.06 -1.78
C LEU A 549 -12.23 29.96 -1.69
N ALA A 550 -11.52 30.16 -2.81
CA ALA A 550 -10.28 30.94 -2.92
C ALA A 550 -10.49 32.45 -2.79
#